data_AF-A0A937NM91-F1
#
_entry.id   AF-A0A937NM91-F1
#
_cell.length_a   1.000
_cell.length_b   1.000
_cell.length_c   1.000
_cell.angle_alpha   90.00
_cell.angle_beta   90.00
_cell.angle_gamma   90.00
#
_symmetry.space_group_name_H-M   'P 1'
#
loop_
_entity.id
_entity.type
_entity.pdbx_description
1 polymer ?
#
loop_
_entity_poly.entity_id
_entity_poly.type
_entity_poly.pdbx_seq_one_letter_code
_entity_poly.pdbx_strand_id
1 'polypeptide(L)'
;MATLRVYLEDTHGDNIRVAYRHLPLISIHDKAVITAEAAEAAGAQEKFWEMHDLLFERQQEWFPLSEDEMKNRLVEYATELGLDTDRFAQELNDHVYREKIMADYENYSQYGPLATPTYVVNSVFYPQMGLHPFVIDAFVRMLVYPPDQYTEVPPQVIDLEKEYVATIRTDKGDIVVELFADQAPTNVNSFVFLAQDGWYDDQTFFFVEPGFVAQSGDPTNIGVGFPYPGYYCGDEISLDLTFDQAGMLALFTPSPGRNSSQFFITYASQPDFDGRYTIIGRVVEGMDVVESLTPTQPGPDQPPPDGIETILVQER
;
A
#
# COMPACT_ATOMS: atom_id res chain seq x y z
N MET A 1 23.57 5.72 -1.13
CA MET A 1 22.34 4.93 -0.88
C MET A 1 22.06 4.19 -2.17
N ALA A 2 21.65 2.91 -2.13
CA ALA A 2 21.17 2.24 -3.34
C ALA A 2 19.96 3.03 -3.89
N THR A 3 19.88 3.20 -5.21
CA THR A 3 18.72 3.85 -5.83
C THR A 3 17.48 2.97 -5.66
N LEU A 4 16.28 3.54 -5.78
CA LEU A 4 15.02 2.80 -5.69
C LEU A 4 15.00 1.58 -6.63
N ARG A 5 15.58 1.73 -7.83
CA ARG A 5 15.71 0.63 -8.79
C ARG A 5 16.54 -0.52 -8.22
N VAL A 6 17.75 -0.23 -7.74
CA VAL A 6 18.66 -1.25 -7.20
C VAL A 6 17.98 -1.98 -6.04
N TYR A 7 17.32 -1.24 -5.15
CA TYR A 7 16.53 -1.82 -4.07
C TYR A 7 15.46 -2.80 -4.59
N LEU A 8 14.66 -2.38 -5.58
CA LEU A 8 13.60 -3.18 -6.16
C LEU A 8 14.14 -4.46 -6.83
N GLU A 9 15.20 -4.33 -7.62
CA GLU A 9 15.82 -5.46 -8.33
C GLU A 9 16.49 -6.44 -7.35
N ASP A 10 17.21 -5.96 -6.35
CA ASP A 10 17.88 -6.80 -5.35
C ASP A 10 16.89 -7.52 -4.42
N THR A 11 15.76 -6.88 -4.10
CA THR A 11 14.78 -7.41 -3.12
C THR A 11 13.76 -8.33 -3.77
N HIS A 12 13.27 -7.98 -4.95
CA HIS A 12 12.13 -8.67 -5.59
C HIS A 12 12.53 -9.47 -6.83
N GLY A 13 13.73 -9.23 -7.39
CA GLY A 13 14.30 -10.02 -8.47
C GLY A 13 13.36 -10.19 -9.67
N ASP A 14 13.23 -11.43 -10.14
CA ASP A 14 12.45 -11.78 -11.33
C ASP A 14 10.92 -11.68 -11.13
N ASN A 15 10.44 -11.42 -9.91
CA ASN A 15 8.99 -11.27 -9.64
C ASN A 15 8.44 -9.95 -10.17
N ILE A 16 9.30 -8.98 -10.43
CA ILE A 16 8.89 -7.67 -10.93
C ILE A 16 9.66 -7.30 -12.18
N ARG A 17 9.08 -6.39 -12.96
CA ARG A 17 9.78 -5.67 -14.02
C ARG A 17 9.72 -4.19 -13.74
N VAL A 18 10.87 -3.56 -13.61
CA VAL A 18 10.97 -2.11 -13.45
C VAL A 18 10.87 -1.45 -14.82
N ALA A 19 9.93 -0.50 -14.97
CA ALA A 19 9.82 0.36 -16.13
C ALA A 19 9.90 1.82 -15.67
N TYR A 20 10.84 2.57 -16.26
CA TYR A 20 10.98 4.00 -15.99
C TYR A 20 10.13 4.82 -16.97
N ARG A 21 9.47 5.86 -16.44
CA ARG A 21 8.71 6.87 -17.20
C ARG A 21 9.01 8.23 -16.60
N HIS A 22 9.17 9.23 -17.47
CA HIS A 22 9.53 10.56 -17.03
C HIS A 22 8.33 11.28 -16.44
N LEU A 23 8.50 11.82 -15.22
CA LEU A 23 7.55 12.74 -14.60
C LEU A 23 8.24 13.99 -14.04
N PRO A 24 8.84 14.82 -14.92
CA PRO A 24 9.56 16.02 -14.48
C PRO A 24 8.60 17.03 -13.85
N LEU A 25 8.98 17.60 -12.70
CA LEU A 25 8.22 18.67 -12.04
C LEU A 25 8.51 20.03 -12.66
N ILE A 26 8.06 20.21 -13.91
CA ILE A 26 8.36 21.37 -14.76
C ILE A 26 7.86 22.72 -14.21
N SER A 27 6.92 22.70 -13.25
CA SER A 27 6.37 23.91 -12.64
C SER A 27 7.27 24.53 -11.57
N ILE A 28 8.18 23.75 -10.99
CA ILE A 28 9.02 24.16 -9.85
C ILE A 28 10.51 23.88 -10.06
N HIS A 29 10.88 23.14 -11.11
CA HIS A 29 12.26 22.78 -11.43
C HIS A 29 12.59 23.11 -12.89
N ASP A 30 13.33 24.19 -13.07
CA ASP A 30 13.83 24.69 -14.36
C ASP A 30 14.71 23.67 -15.11
N LYS A 31 15.45 22.84 -14.35
CA LYS A 31 16.35 21.82 -14.89
C LYS A 31 15.73 20.43 -15.06
N ALA A 32 14.45 20.23 -14.74
CA ALA A 32 13.85 18.89 -14.75
C ALA A 32 13.80 18.24 -16.15
N VAL A 33 13.57 19.04 -17.20
CA VAL A 33 13.50 18.51 -18.57
C VAL A 33 14.90 18.19 -19.09
N ILE A 34 15.88 19.09 -18.92
CA ILE A 34 17.22 18.90 -19.49
C ILE A 34 17.98 17.73 -18.84
N THR A 35 17.75 17.47 -17.54
CA THR A 35 18.32 16.29 -16.86
C THR A 35 17.66 14.99 -17.34
N ALA A 36 16.35 15.01 -17.62
CA ALA A 36 15.65 13.88 -18.24
C ALA A 36 16.16 13.61 -19.68
N GLU A 37 16.39 14.67 -20.47
CA GLU A 37 16.98 14.56 -21.81
C GLU A 37 18.39 13.98 -21.77
N ALA A 38 19.20 14.35 -20.78
CA ALA A 38 20.53 13.78 -20.58
C ALA A 38 20.50 12.28 -20.30
N ALA A 39 19.57 11.82 -19.44
CA ALA A 39 19.40 10.39 -19.18
C ALA A 39 19.02 9.63 -20.45
N GLU A 40 18.12 10.18 -21.28
CA GLU A 40 17.73 9.59 -22.57
C GLU A 40 18.86 9.59 -23.60
N ALA A 41 19.63 10.67 -23.72
CA ALA A 41 20.79 10.77 -24.60
C ALA A 41 21.89 9.76 -24.23
N ALA A 42 22.13 9.57 -22.93
CA ALA A 42 22.99 8.51 -22.43
C ALA A 42 22.37 7.12 -22.68
N GLY A 43 21.06 6.97 -22.55
CA GLY A 43 20.33 5.75 -22.84
C GLY A 43 20.42 5.29 -24.29
N ALA A 44 20.43 6.23 -25.24
CA ALA A 44 20.70 5.95 -26.65
C ALA A 44 22.15 5.52 -26.94
N GLN A 45 22.99 5.50 -25.91
CA GLN A 45 24.36 4.99 -25.87
C GLN A 45 24.52 3.89 -24.79
N GLU A 46 23.42 3.24 -24.39
CA GLU A 46 23.39 2.13 -23.42
C GLU A 46 23.79 2.49 -21.98
N LYS A 47 23.74 3.79 -21.63
CA LYS A 47 24.14 4.34 -20.33
C LYS A 47 23.04 5.12 -19.60
N PHE A 48 21.78 4.74 -19.82
CA PHE A 48 20.62 5.43 -19.22
C PHE A 48 20.74 5.49 -17.70
N TRP A 49 21.00 4.33 -17.08
CA TRP A 49 20.99 4.19 -15.63
C TRP A 49 22.21 4.81 -14.97
N GLU A 50 23.38 4.73 -15.61
CA GLU A 50 24.58 5.37 -15.11
C GLU A 50 24.45 6.90 -15.12
N MET A 51 23.85 7.48 -16.16
CA MET A 51 23.57 8.92 -16.18
C MET A 51 22.47 9.30 -15.18
N HIS A 52 21.38 8.52 -15.13
CA HIS A 52 20.30 8.71 -14.15
C HIS A 52 20.87 8.74 -12.71
N ASP A 53 21.64 7.72 -12.32
CA ASP A 53 22.15 7.60 -10.97
C ASP A 53 23.13 8.73 -10.63
N LEU A 54 24.02 9.12 -11.56
CA LEU A 54 24.88 10.30 -11.39
C LEU A 54 24.09 11.59 -11.14
N LEU A 55 22.99 11.80 -11.87
CA LEU A 55 22.16 13.00 -11.70
C LEU A 55 21.54 13.07 -10.30
N PHE A 56 21.10 11.94 -9.73
CA PHE A 56 20.55 11.89 -8.38
C PHE A 56 21.65 12.01 -7.31
N GLU A 57 22.75 11.28 -7.45
CA GLU A 57 23.83 11.25 -6.47
C GLU A 57 24.55 12.60 -6.33
N ARG A 58 24.70 13.33 -7.46
CA ARG A 58 25.46 14.58 -7.52
C ARG A 58 24.56 15.81 -7.64
N GLN A 59 23.33 15.74 -7.12
CA GLN A 59 22.36 16.84 -7.21
C GLN A 59 22.92 18.19 -6.73
N GLN A 60 23.75 18.19 -5.69
CA GLN A 60 24.36 19.41 -5.14
C GLN A 60 25.31 20.11 -6.12
N GLU A 61 25.88 19.39 -7.08
CA GLU A 61 26.84 19.94 -8.04
C GLU A 61 26.18 20.74 -9.15
N TRP A 62 24.94 20.38 -9.50
CA TRP A 62 24.27 20.92 -10.68
C TRP A 62 22.98 21.70 -10.36
N PHE A 63 22.35 21.46 -9.21
CA PHE A 63 21.18 22.20 -8.77
C PHE A 63 21.35 23.74 -8.76
N PRO A 64 22.48 24.32 -8.30
CA PRO A 64 22.64 25.77 -8.26
C PRO A 64 23.02 26.40 -9.61
N LEU A 65 23.31 25.60 -10.63
CA LEU A 65 23.82 26.08 -11.92
C LEU A 65 22.72 26.75 -12.75
N SER A 66 23.12 27.72 -13.58
CA SER A 66 22.29 28.19 -14.69
C SER A 66 22.09 27.11 -15.75
N GLU A 67 21.16 27.31 -16.68
CA GLU A 67 20.89 26.35 -17.76
C GLU A 67 22.12 26.13 -18.68
N ASP A 68 22.89 27.19 -18.96
CA ASP A 68 24.11 27.10 -19.77
C ASP A 68 25.23 26.33 -19.04
N GLU A 69 25.40 26.58 -17.73
CA GLU A 69 26.34 25.84 -16.89
C GLU A 69 25.92 24.38 -16.71
N MET A 70 24.60 24.12 -16.66
CA MET A 70 24.04 22.77 -16.58
C MET A 70 24.44 21.93 -17.80
N LYS A 71 24.35 22.48 -19.01
CA LYS A 71 24.75 21.77 -20.24
C LYS A 71 26.22 21.34 -20.19
N ASN A 72 27.11 22.23 -19.76
CA ASN A 72 28.53 21.90 -19.62
C ASN A 72 28.73 20.79 -18.59
N ARG A 73 28.04 20.85 -17.44
CA ARG A 73 28.11 19.81 -16.41
C ARG A 73 27.59 18.45 -16.92
N LEU A 74 26.54 18.43 -17.73
CA LEU A 74 26.02 17.20 -18.33
C LEU A 74 27.02 16.58 -19.32
N VAL A 75 27.76 17.40 -20.08
CA VAL A 75 28.83 16.93 -20.97
C VAL A 75 30.03 16.39 -20.17
N GLU A 76 30.35 16.99 -19.02
CA GLU A 76 31.36 16.45 -18.09
C GLU A 76 30.95 15.04 -17.61
N TYR A 77 29.69 14.84 -17.20
CA TYR A 77 29.17 13.52 -16.83
C TYR A 77 29.19 12.54 -18.01
N ALA A 78 28.80 12.98 -19.21
CA ALA A 78 28.89 12.16 -20.42
C ALA A 78 30.34 11.71 -20.70
N THR A 79 31.32 12.58 -20.45
CA THR A 79 32.75 12.26 -20.56
C THR A 79 33.16 11.21 -19.53
N GLU A 80 32.74 11.35 -18.27
CA GLU A 80 33.02 10.37 -17.20
C GLU A 80 32.45 8.99 -17.53
N LEU A 81 31.27 8.95 -18.17
CA LEU A 81 30.62 7.71 -18.59
C LEU A 81 31.18 7.12 -19.89
N GLY A 82 32.12 7.80 -20.56
CA GLY A 82 32.73 7.35 -21.81
C GLY A 82 31.81 7.44 -23.02
N LEU A 83 30.89 8.40 -23.02
CA LEU A 83 29.95 8.65 -24.13
C LEU A 83 30.62 9.41 -25.28
N ASP A 84 30.00 9.34 -26.47
CA ASP A 84 30.26 10.30 -27.54
C ASP A 84 29.70 11.66 -27.12
N THR A 85 30.59 12.54 -26.66
CA THR A 85 30.24 13.86 -26.11
C THR A 85 29.75 14.82 -27.18
N ASP A 86 30.22 14.69 -28.42
CA ASP A 86 29.79 15.56 -29.52
C ASP A 86 28.34 15.23 -29.91
N ARG A 87 28.04 13.93 -30.05
CA ARG A 87 26.67 13.45 -30.25
C ARG A 87 25.77 13.83 -29.08
N PHE A 88 26.21 13.59 -27.85
CA PHE A 88 25.43 13.90 -26.65
C PHE A 88 25.09 15.39 -26.53
N ALA A 89 26.08 16.27 -26.73
CA ALA A 89 25.87 17.71 -26.69
C ALA A 89 24.93 18.19 -27.81
N GLN A 90 25.04 17.60 -29.01
CA GLN A 90 24.13 17.88 -30.10
C GLN A 90 22.69 17.46 -29.75
N GLU A 91 22.49 16.23 -29.27
CA GLU A 91 21.16 15.72 -28.92
C GLU A 91 20.47 16.57 -27.83
N LEU A 92 21.23 17.07 -26.86
CA LEU A 92 20.74 18.01 -25.84
C LEU A 92 20.37 19.38 -26.41
N ASN A 93 21.13 19.90 -27.38
CA ASN A 93 20.84 21.19 -28.01
C ASN A 93 19.66 21.13 -28.97
N ASP A 94 19.52 20.01 -29.68
CA ASP A 94 18.44 19.76 -30.64
C ASP A 94 17.16 19.28 -29.94
N HIS A 95 17.19 19.07 -28.62
CA HIS A 95 16.09 18.58 -27.79
C HIS A 95 15.48 17.26 -28.29
N VAL A 96 16.33 16.33 -28.74
CA VAL A 96 15.94 15.10 -29.45
C VAL A 96 14.93 14.27 -28.66
N TYR A 97 15.03 14.26 -27.32
CA TYR A 97 14.20 13.41 -26.46
C TYR A 97 13.06 14.15 -25.77
N ARG A 98 12.94 15.46 -25.95
CA ARG A 98 11.93 16.28 -25.29
C ARG A 98 10.51 15.81 -25.57
N GLU A 99 10.20 15.46 -26.82
CA GLU A 99 8.86 14.99 -27.19
C GLU A 99 8.49 13.71 -26.42
N LYS A 100 9.42 12.74 -26.32
CA LYS A 100 9.23 11.52 -25.53
C LYS A 100 8.95 11.83 -24.05
N ILE A 101 9.75 12.71 -23.46
CA ILE A 101 9.64 13.09 -22.04
C ILE A 101 8.30 13.78 -21.77
N MET A 102 7.88 14.69 -22.66
CA MET A 102 6.62 15.39 -22.51
C MET A 102 5.42 14.48 -22.75
N ALA A 103 5.53 13.49 -23.65
CA ALA A 103 4.49 12.49 -23.85
C ALA A 103 4.26 11.63 -22.59
N ASP A 104 5.31 11.22 -21.89
CA ASP A 104 5.21 10.53 -20.60
C ASP A 104 4.53 11.42 -19.55
N TYR A 105 4.94 12.69 -19.45
CA TYR A 105 4.35 13.68 -18.54
C TYR A 105 2.85 13.90 -18.81
N GLU A 106 2.46 14.09 -20.07
CA GLU A 106 1.06 14.30 -20.47
C GLU A 106 0.20 13.06 -20.20
N ASN A 107 0.70 11.87 -20.50
CA ASN A 107 0.04 10.61 -20.19
C ASN A 107 -0.24 10.50 -18.68
N TYR A 108 0.69 10.93 -17.84
CA TYR A 108 0.47 10.90 -16.39
C TYR A 108 -0.48 12.00 -15.89
N SER A 109 -0.48 13.17 -16.53
CA SER A 109 -1.30 14.32 -16.12
C SER A 109 -2.81 14.03 -16.11
N GLN A 110 -3.27 13.05 -16.91
CA GLN A 110 -4.68 12.64 -16.95
C GLN A 110 -5.19 12.06 -15.63
N TYR A 111 -4.29 11.60 -14.75
CA TYR A 111 -4.62 11.01 -13.46
C TYR A 111 -4.78 12.05 -12.33
N GLY A 112 -4.62 13.34 -12.63
CA GLY A 112 -4.83 14.44 -11.68
C GLY A 112 -3.55 14.92 -10.97
N PRO A 113 -3.68 15.86 -10.01
CA PRO A 113 -2.54 16.42 -9.28
C PRO A 113 -2.03 15.39 -8.26
N LEU A 114 -1.00 14.64 -8.62
CA LEU A 114 -0.39 13.63 -7.76
C LEU A 114 0.79 14.23 -6.99
N ALA A 115 0.90 13.89 -5.71
CA ALA A 115 2.03 14.28 -4.87
C ALA A 115 3.22 13.35 -5.15
N THR A 116 4.44 13.83 -4.88
CA THR A 116 5.63 12.97 -4.92
C THR A 116 6.01 12.56 -3.50
N PRO A 117 6.10 11.26 -3.17
CA PRO A 117 5.71 10.11 -4.00
C PRO A 117 4.18 9.83 -3.96
N THR A 118 3.68 9.15 -4.99
CA THR A 118 2.35 8.53 -5.02
C THR A 118 2.51 7.11 -5.56
N TYR A 119 1.86 6.15 -4.92
CA TYR A 119 1.81 4.77 -5.41
C TYR A 119 0.49 4.55 -6.15
N VAL A 120 0.54 3.78 -7.22
CA VAL A 120 -0.63 3.39 -8.01
C VAL A 120 -0.61 1.88 -8.18
N VAL A 121 -1.63 1.19 -7.68
CA VAL A 121 -1.79 -0.27 -7.83
C VAL A 121 -3.15 -0.52 -8.43
N ASN A 122 -3.21 -1.21 -9.59
CA ASN A 122 -4.47 -1.54 -10.29
C ASN A 122 -5.43 -0.34 -10.44
N SER A 123 -4.89 0.81 -10.86
CA SER A 123 -5.64 2.09 -11.01
C SER A 123 -6.16 2.72 -9.70
N VAL A 124 -5.80 2.16 -8.55
CA VAL A 124 -6.05 2.75 -7.22
C VAL A 124 -4.86 3.61 -6.82
N PHE A 125 -5.13 4.85 -6.40
CA PHE A 125 -4.13 5.83 -6.02
C PHE A 125 -3.95 5.90 -4.50
N TYR A 126 -2.69 5.85 -4.06
CA TYR A 126 -2.28 5.98 -2.65
C TYR A 126 -1.37 7.20 -2.50
N PRO A 127 -1.94 8.41 -2.39
CA PRO A 127 -1.15 9.62 -2.21
C PRO A 127 -0.58 9.70 -0.79
N GLN A 128 0.51 10.47 -0.62
CA GLN A 128 1.10 10.80 0.70
C GLN A 128 1.73 9.62 1.46
N MET A 129 1.94 8.49 0.80
CA MET A 129 2.70 7.38 1.38
C MET A 129 4.19 7.70 1.32
N GLY A 130 4.94 7.51 2.41
CA GLY A 130 6.39 7.77 2.40
C GLY A 130 7.15 6.88 1.41
N LEU A 131 8.34 7.32 0.97
CA LEU A 131 9.25 6.50 0.17
C LEU A 131 10.18 5.72 1.11
N HIS A 132 9.64 4.66 1.72
CA HIS A 132 10.36 3.81 2.67
C HIS A 132 10.32 2.34 2.20
N PRO A 133 11.41 1.56 2.34
CA PRO A 133 11.46 0.13 1.98
C PRO A 133 10.21 -0.68 2.38
N PHE A 134 9.79 -0.56 3.65
CA PHE A 134 8.56 -1.16 4.18
C PHE A 134 7.29 -0.86 3.35
N VAL A 135 7.10 0.39 2.92
CA VAL A 135 5.94 0.82 2.12
C VAL A 135 6.06 0.30 0.69
N ILE A 136 7.26 0.36 0.11
CA ILE A 136 7.52 -0.12 -1.25
C ILE A 136 7.24 -1.62 -1.33
N ASP A 137 7.78 -2.40 -0.40
CA ASP A 137 7.61 -3.85 -0.38
C ASP A 137 6.15 -4.25 -0.25
N ALA A 138 5.37 -3.50 0.51
CA ALA A 138 3.96 -3.72 0.66
C ALA A 138 3.17 -3.53 -0.64
N PHE A 139 3.43 -2.44 -1.37
CA PHE A 139 2.81 -2.24 -2.68
C PHE A 139 3.31 -3.25 -3.72
N VAL A 140 4.58 -3.67 -3.65
CA VAL A 140 5.09 -4.74 -4.52
C VAL A 140 4.41 -6.07 -4.19
N ARG A 141 4.17 -6.40 -2.92
CA ARG A 141 3.39 -7.60 -2.52
C ARG A 141 2.00 -7.58 -3.13
N MET A 142 1.30 -6.44 -3.15
CA MET A 142 0.01 -6.33 -3.84
C MET A 142 0.10 -6.56 -5.35
N LEU A 143 1.24 -6.29 -5.99
CA LEU A 143 1.44 -6.52 -7.42
C LEU A 143 1.80 -7.98 -7.73
N VAL A 144 2.60 -8.62 -6.87
CA VAL A 144 3.09 -9.99 -7.08
C VAL A 144 2.08 -11.03 -6.59
N TYR A 145 1.41 -10.76 -5.48
CA TYR A 145 0.36 -11.58 -4.87
C TYR A 145 -0.92 -10.75 -4.72
N PRO A 146 -1.54 -10.30 -5.82
CA PRO A 146 -2.79 -9.57 -5.72
C PRO A 146 -3.85 -10.52 -5.15
N PRO A 147 -4.48 -10.22 -4.00
CA PRO A 147 -5.80 -10.77 -3.79
C PRO A 147 -6.69 -10.20 -4.89
N ASP A 148 -7.56 -11.03 -5.48
CA ASP A 148 -8.44 -10.59 -6.56
C ASP A 148 -9.25 -9.38 -6.07
N GLN A 149 -9.09 -8.24 -6.73
CA GLN A 149 -9.88 -7.06 -6.43
C GLN A 149 -11.27 -7.23 -7.04
N TYR A 150 -12.30 -7.19 -6.21
CA TYR A 150 -13.68 -7.29 -6.67
C TYR A 150 -14.17 -5.94 -7.19
N THR A 151 -14.96 -5.99 -8.26
CA THR A 151 -15.51 -4.77 -8.88
C THR A 151 -16.87 -4.35 -8.30
N GLU A 152 -17.46 -5.19 -7.45
CA GLU A 152 -18.75 -4.99 -6.82
C GLU A 152 -18.80 -5.63 -5.43
N VAL A 153 -19.81 -5.25 -4.65
CA VAL A 153 -20.08 -5.87 -3.34
C VAL A 153 -20.43 -7.35 -3.56
N PRO A 154 -19.94 -8.28 -2.72
CA PRO A 154 -20.12 -9.70 -2.94
C PRO A 154 -21.59 -10.13 -2.88
N PRO A 155 -21.95 -11.24 -3.56
CA PRO A 155 -23.27 -11.83 -3.41
C PRO A 155 -23.52 -12.27 -1.96
N GLN A 156 -24.79 -12.45 -1.61
CA GLN A 156 -25.17 -13.00 -0.31
C GLN A 156 -24.73 -14.48 -0.22
N VAL A 157 -23.81 -14.79 0.68
CA VAL A 157 -23.29 -16.14 0.97
C VAL A 157 -23.74 -16.68 2.34
N ILE A 158 -24.31 -15.83 3.18
CA ILE A 158 -24.89 -16.22 4.48
C ILE A 158 -26.42 -16.24 4.45
N ASP A 159 -27.01 -17.14 5.23
CA ASP A 159 -28.43 -17.24 5.53
C ASP A 159 -28.74 -16.49 6.82
N LEU A 160 -29.49 -15.38 6.74
CA LEU A 160 -29.77 -14.51 7.87
C LEU A 160 -30.67 -15.15 8.95
N GLU A 161 -31.23 -16.33 8.69
CA GLU A 161 -31.99 -17.11 9.68
C GLU A 161 -31.10 -18.01 10.54
N LYS A 162 -29.78 -18.02 10.30
CA LYS A 162 -28.82 -18.91 10.97
C LYS A 162 -27.75 -18.14 11.73
N GLU A 163 -27.09 -18.87 12.64
CA GLU A 163 -25.98 -18.35 13.40
C GLU A 163 -24.65 -18.75 12.73
N TYR A 164 -23.64 -17.90 12.87
CA TYR A 164 -22.32 -18.13 12.31
C TYR A 164 -21.23 -17.93 13.35
N VAL A 165 -20.22 -18.80 13.28
CA VAL A 165 -18.99 -18.68 14.06
C VAL A 165 -17.82 -18.68 13.11
N ALA A 166 -16.88 -17.75 13.32
CA ALA A 166 -15.59 -17.77 12.63
C ALA A 166 -14.49 -18.18 13.60
N THR A 167 -13.58 -19.03 13.13
CA THR A 167 -12.34 -19.38 13.83
C THR A 167 -11.18 -18.72 13.10
N ILE A 168 -10.57 -17.72 13.73
CA ILE A 168 -9.35 -17.08 13.26
C ILE A 168 -8.20 -17.94 13.78
N ARG A 169 -7.54 -18.68 12.88
CA ARG A 169 -6.38 -19.51 13.23
C ARG A 169 -5.13 -18.66 13.21
N THR A 170 -4.41 -18.63 14.32
CA THR A 170 -3.17 -17.85 14.46
C THR A 170 -2.01 -18.74 14.88
N ASP A 171 -0.79 -18.23 14.74
CA ASP A 171 0.41 -18.91 15.26
C ASP A 171 0.45 -19.00 16.81
N LYS A 172 -0.44 -18.29 17.51
CA LYS A 172 -0.63 -18.34 18.97
C LYS A 172 -1.78 -19.25 19.41
N GLY A 173 -2.58 -19.75 18.48
CA GLY A 173 -3.80 -20.53 18.75
C GLY A 173 -5.03 -19.96 18.07
N ASP A 174 -6.18 -20.57 18.37
CA ASP A 174 -7.45 -20.24 17.72
C ASP A 174 -8.20 -19.16 18.52
N ILE A 175 -8.75 -18.16 17.80
CA ILE A 175 -9.70 -17.19 18.34
C ILE A 175 -11.05 -17.48 17.69
N VAL A 176 -12.06 -17.80 18.50
CA VAL A 176 -13.41 -18.15 18.03
C VAL A 176 -14.33 -16.97 18.27
N VAL A 177 -14.97 -16.49 17.20
CA VAL A 177 -15.89 -15.34 17.23
C VAL A 177 -17.30 -15.76 16.80
N GLU A 178 -18.31 -15.35 17.57
CA GLU A 178 -19.70 -15.37 17.16
C GLU A 178 -19.96 -14.15 16.27
N LEU A 179 -20.62 -14.34 15.12
CA LEU A 179 -20.92 -13.29 14.15
C LEU A 179 -22.36 -12.82 14.25
N PHE A 180 -22.56 -11.50 14.19
CA PHE A 180 -23.83 -10.79 14.38
C PHE A 180 -24.53 -10.51 13.05
N ALA A 181 -24.88 -11.58 12.32
CA ALA A 181 -25.44 -11.50 10.97
C ALA A 181 -26.79 -10.75 10.89
N ASP A 182 -27.58 -10.75 11.97
CA ASP A 182 -28.85 -10.04 12.04
C ASP A 182 -28.69 -8.54 12.33
N GLN A 183 -27.67 -8.14 13.10
CA GLN A 183 -27.38 -6.72 13.34
C GLN A 183 -26.58 -6.05 12.21
N ALA A 184 -25.67 -6.78 11.55
CA ALA A 184 -24.80 -6.27 10.50
C ALA A 184 -24.75 -7.19 9.27
N PRO A 185 -25.90 -7.44 8.59
CA PRO A 185 -26.01 -8.47 7.55
C PRO A 185 -25.07 -8.24 6.37
N THR A 186 -24.86 -7.00 5.94
CA THR A 186 -24.01 -6.69 4.79
C THR A 186 -22.53 -6.88 5.14
N ASN A 187 -22.12 -6.38 6.30
CA ASN A 187 -20.73 -6.41 6.73
C ASN A 187 -20.31 -7.82 7.19
N VAL A 188 -21.18 -8.58 7.85
CA VAL A 188 -20.94 -9.99 8.16
C VAL A 188 -20.87 -10.82 6.88
N ASN A 189 -21.78 -10.59 5.91
CA ASN A 189 -21.70 -11.28 4.63
C ASN A 189 -20.37 -11.02 3.91
N SER A 190 -19.91 -9.76 3.89
CA SER A 190 -18.61 -9.39 3.33
C SER A 190 -17.46 -10.10 4.03
N PHE A 191 -17.44 -10.10 5.37
CA PHE A 191 -16.39 -10.77 6.14
C PHE A 191 -16.35 -12.28 5.84
N VAL A 192 -17.52 -12.94 5.80
CA VAL A 192 -17.62 -14.39 5.51
C VAL A 192 -17.18 -14.69 4.08
N PHE A 193 -17.61 -13.90 3.11
CA PHE A 193 -17.20 -14.05 1.71
C PHE A 193 -15.68 -13.93 1.57
N LEU A 194 -15.08 -12.88 2.13
CA LEU A 194 -13.63 -12.66 2.08
C LEU A 194 -12.85 -13.78 2.77
N ALA A 195 -13.34 -14.29 3.91
CA ALA A 195 -12.73 -15.43 4.60
C ALA A 195 -12.79 -16.71 3.73
N GLN A 196 -13.91 -16.98 3.07
CA GLN A 196 -14.06 -18.15 2.18
C GLN A 196 -13.19 -18.07 0.93
N ASP A 197 -12.89 -16.87 0.45
CA ASP A 197 -12.01 -16.62 -0.70
C ASP A 197 -10.52 -16.59 -0.33
N GLY A 198 -10.19 -16.75 0.96
CA GLY A 198 -8.80 -16.73 1.44
C GLY A 198 -8.20 -15.32 1.53
N TRP A 199 -9.02 -14.26 1.49
CA TRP A 199 -8.55 -12.87 1.59
C TRP A 199 -7.67 -12.65 2.83
N TYR A 200 -8.04 -13.28 3.95
CA TYR A 200 -7.38 -13.14 5.25
C TYR A 200 -6.23 -14.12 5.49
N ASP A 201 -5.96 -15.02 4.55
CA ASP A 201 -4.91 -16.02 4.69
C ASP A 201 -3.52 -15.34 4.65
N ASP A 202 -2.59 -15.85 5.44
CA ASP A 202 -1.21 -15.33 5.59
C ASP A 202 -1.12 -13.83 5.95
N GLN A 203 -2.18 -13.26 6.53
CA GLN A 203 -2.16 -11.91 7.10
C GLN A 203 -1.58 -11.91 8.50
N THR A 204 -1.45 -10.74 9.11
CA THR A 204 -0.91 -10.58 10.47
C THR A 204 -1.75 -9.62 11.28
N PHE A 205 -1.68 -9.72 12.61
CA PHE A 205 -2.12 -8.64 13.50
C PHE A 205 -1.07 -7.53 13.49
N PHE A 206 -1.10 -6.69 12.45
CA PHE A 206 -0.08 -5.65 12.19
C PHE A 206 -0.11 -4.49 13.20
N PHE A 207 -1.19 -4.34 13.97
CA PHE A 207 -1.29 -3.36 15.05
C PHE A 207 -1.90 -4.04 16.28
N VAL A 208 -1.12 -4.11 17.35
CA VAL A 208 -1.51 -4.69 18.63
C VAL A 208 -1.09 -3.73 19.73
N GLU A 209 -2.07 -3.08 20.34
CA GLU A 209 -1.88 -2.23 21.51
C GLU A 209 -2.63 -2.82 22.71
N PRO A 210 -1.93 -3.50 23.64
CA PRO A 210 -2.55 -4.12 24.80
C PRO A 210 -3.39 -3.14 25.61
N GLY A 211 -4.61 -3.57 25.96
CA GLY A 211 -5.59 -2.70 26.64
C GLY A 211 -6.39 -1.79 25.71
N PHE A 212 -6.05 -1.76 24.42
CA PHE A 212 -6.77 -1.02 23.39
C PHE A 212 -7.41 -1.98 22.37
N VAL A 213 -6.70 -2.32 21.28
CA VAL A 213 -7.19 -3.22 20.22
C VAL A 213 -6.07 -4.04 19.57
N ALA A 214 -6.44 -5.19 19.00
CA ALA A 214 -5.64 -5.94 18.03
C ALA A 214 -6.32 -5.82 16.65
N GLN A 215 -5.60 -5.34 15.65
CA GLN A 215 -6.14 -5.02 14.32
C GLN A 215 -5.45 -5.82 13.23
N SER A 216 -6.25 -6.28 12.26
CA SER A 216 -5.83 -7.05 11.09
C SER A 216 -6.75 -6.76 9.89
N GLY A 217 -6.72 -7.59 8.85
CA GLY A 217 -7.57 -7.49 7.67
C GLY A 217 -7.01 -6.61 6.54
N ASP A 218 -5.71 -6.30 6.61
CA ASP A 218 -4.94 -5.60 5.58
C ASP A 218 -3.98 -6.60 4.92
N PRO A 219 -4.19 -7.01 3.65
CA PRO A 219 -3.32 -7.97 2.99
C PRO A 219 -1.89 -7.47 2.76
N THR A 220 -1.63 -6.17 2.90
CA THR A 220 -0.27 -5.64 2.87
C THR A 220 0.44 -5.70 4.22
N ASN A 221 -0.32 -5.85 5.31
CA ASN A 221 0.14 -5.79 6.69
C ASN A 221 0.85 -4.47 7.08
N ILE A 222 0.63 -3.38 6.35
CA ILE A 222 1.25 -2.08 6.68
C ILE A 222 0.36 -1.16 7.49
N GLY A 223 -0.94 -1.44 7.62
CA GLY A 223 -1.84 -0.68 8.49
C GLY A 223 -1.99 0.80 8.12
N VAL A 224 -1.69 1.20 6.87
CA VAL A 224 -1.80 2.60 6.41
C VAL A 224 -3.20 2.94 5.86
N GLY A 225 -4.22 2.19 6.28
CA GLY A 225 -5.62 2.43 5.92
C GLY A 225 -6.00 2.01 4.50
N PHE A 226 -5.16 1.21 3.85
CA PHE A 226 -5.36 0.64 2.51
C PHE A 226 -4.49 -0.63 2.41
N PRO A 227 -4.96 -1.73 1.80
CA PRO A 227 -5.90 -1.78 0.69
C PRO A 227 -7.28 -2.34 1.06
N TYR A 228 -8.22 -2.08 0.17
CA TYR A 228 -9.61 -2.51 0.26
C TYR A 228 -9.87 -3.58 -0.82
N PRO A 229 -10.86 -4.45 -0.65
CA PRO A 229 -11.17 -5.55 -1.58
C PRO A 229 -11.72 -5.09 -2.93
N GLY A 230 -11.68 -3.79 -3.25
CA GLY A 230 -12.24 -3.23 -4.48
C GLY A 230 -13.66 -2.66 -4.30
N TYR A 231 -14.30 -2.89 -3.15
CA TYR A 231 -15.57 -2.29 -2.75
C TYR A 231 -15.54 -1.78 -1.29
N TYR A 232 -16.58 -1.03 -0.93
CA TYR A 232 -16.88 -0.65 0.44
C TYR A 232 -18.29 -1.08 0.81
N CYS A 233 -18.46 -1.49 2.06
CA CYS A 233 -19.75 -1.63 2.72
C CYS A 233 -20.09 -0.34 3.48
N GLY A 234 -21.38 -0.03 3.59
CA GLY A 234 -21.86 1.06 4.43
C GLY A 234 -21.74 0.73 5.93
N ASP A 235 -22.10 1.69 6.77
CA ASP A 235 -22.17 1.50 8.22
C ASP A 235 -23.46 0.78 8.61
N GLU A 236 -23.35 -0.22 9.49
CA GLU A 236 -24.49 -0.94 10.10
C GLU A 236 -24.40 -0.81 11.62
N ILE A 237 -24.93 0.30 12.15
CA ILE A 237 -24.88 0.61 13.57
C ILE A 237 -26.15 0.10 14.26
N SER A 238 -25.99 -0.90 15.15
CA SER A 238 -27.05 -1.35 16.05
C SER A 238 -27.02 -0.56 17.36
N LEU A 239 -28.19 -0.22 17.90
CA LEU A 239 -28.32 0.38 19.24
C LEU A 239 -28.20 -0.65 20.36
N ASP A 240 -28.32 -1.93 20.04
CA ASP A 240 -28.24 -3.04 21.00
C ASP A 240 -26.81 -3.54 21.18
N LEU A 241 -25.87 -3.05 20.38
CA LEU A 241 -24.45 -3.41 20.43
C LEU A 241 -23.61 -2.19 20.83
N THR A 242 -22.78 -2.35 21.86
CA THR A 242 -21.84 -1.35 22.33
C THR A 242 -20.48 -2.01 22.60
N PHE A 243 -19.44 -1.19 22.71
CA PHE A 243 -18.10 -1.60 23.12
C PHE A 243 -17.97 -1.56 24.65
N ASP A 244 -18.89 -2.22 25.36
CA ASP A 244 -18.95 -2.23 26.83
C ASP A 244 -18.06 -3.30 27.48
N GLN A 245 -17.41 -4.14 26.68
CA GLN A 245 -16.57 -5.25 27.12
C GLN A 245 -15.38 -5.50 26.17
N ALA A 246 -14.46 -6.36 26.63
CA ALA A 246 -13.39 -6.91 25.80
C ALA A 246 -13.93 -7.95 24.81
N GLY A 247 -13.18 -8.19 23.73
CA GLY A 247 -13.49 -9.22 22.74
C GLY A 247 -14.51 -8.80 21.69
N MET A 248 -14.88 -7.51 21.59
CA MET A 248 -15.79 -7.06 20.53
C MET A 248 -15.04 -7.02 19.20
N LEU A 249 -15.58 -7.66 18.17
CA LEU A 249 -15.06 -7.66 16.81
C LEU A 249 -15.81 -6.63 15.97
N ALA A 250 -15.09 -5.67 15.40
CA ALA A 250 -15.65 -4.62 14.58
C ALA A 250 -14.78 -4.29 13.38
N LEU A 251 -15.38 -3.69 12.34
CA LEU A 251 -14.65 -3.26 11.16
C LEU A 251 -13.98 -1.91 11.41
N PHE A 252 -12.70 -1.82 11.03
CA PHE A 252 -12.00 -0.55 10.96
C PHE A 252 -12.44 0.21 9.71
N THR A 253 -12.71 1.50 9.86
CA THR A 253 -13.18 2.36 8.77
C THR A 253 -12.38 3.66 8.70
N PRO A 254 -11.79 4.03 7.54
CA PRO A 254 -11.02 5.27 7.41
C PRO A 254 -11.92 6.52 7.39
N SER A 255 -13.21 6.34 7.09
CA SER A 255 -14.22 7.41 7.09
C SER A 255 -15.62 6.79 7.10
N PRO A 256 -16.66 7.46 7.62
CA PRO A 256 -18.03 6.93 7.64
C PRO A 256 -18.48 6.34 6.29
N GLY A 257 -19.10 5.17 6.33
CA GLY A 257 -19.61 4.45 5.16
C GLY A 257 -18.54 3.78 4.30
N ARG A 258 -17.32 3.60 4.80
CA ARG A 258 -16.21 2.93 4.09
C ARG A 258 -15.69 1.68 4.81
N ASN A 259 -16.60 0.89 5.37
CA ASN A 259 -16.23 -0.41 5.92
C ASN A 259 -15.70 -1.30 4.77
N SER A 260 -14.68 -2.09 5.06
CA SER A 260 -14.02 -2.93 4.06
C SER A 260 -13.57 -4.25 4.69
N SER A 261 -12.30 -4.63 4.56
CA SER A 261 -11.77 -5.89 5.08
C SER A 261 -11.11 -5.77 6.45
N GLN A 262 -10.59 -4.59 6.80
CA GLN A 262 -9.87 -4.40 8.06
C GLN A 262 -10.81 -4.53 9.26
N PHE A 263 -10.38 -5.25 10.28
CA PHE A 263 -11.14 -5.47 11.50
C PHE A 263 -10.23 -5.34 12.72
N PHE A 264 -10.84 -5.12 13.87
CA PHE A 264 -10.16 -5.12 15.16
C PHE A 264 -10.94 -5.87 16.23
N ILE A 265 -10.22 -6.37 17.23
CA ILE A 265 -10.75 -7.00 18.43
C ILE A 265 -10.37 -6.12 19.63
N THR A 266 -11.34 -5.76 20.48
CA THR A 266 -11.06 -4.94 21.67
C THR A 266 -10.41 -5.74 22.80
N TYR A 267 -9.45 -5.16 23.51
CA TYR A 267 -8.89 -5.73 24.74
C TYR A 267 -9.66 -5.31 26.01
N ALA A 268 -10.47 -4.26 25.90
CA ALA A 268 -11.23 -3.68 27.00
C ALA A 268 -12.47 -2.96 26.45
N SER A 269 -13.33 -2.46 27.34
CA SER A 269 -14.41 -1.57 26.95
C SER A 269 -13.85 -0.30 26.26
N GLN A 270 -14.46 0.08 25.13
CA GLN A 270 -14.11 1.24 24.31
C GLN A 270 -15.37 2.07 23.98
N PRO A 271 -16.06 2.67 24.97
CA PRO A 271 -17.34 3.36 24.74
C PRO A 271 -17.22 4.54 23.74
N ASP A 272 -16.03 5.11 23.57
CA ASP A 272 -15.74 6.14 22.57
C ASP A 272 -15.83 5.63 21.11
N PHE A 273 -16.01 4.32 20.91
CA PHE A 273 -16.22 3.67 19.63
C PHE A 273 -17.70 3.47 19.29
N ASP A 274 -18.59 3.61 20.27
CA ASP A 274 -20.03 3.40 20.09
C ASP A 274 -20.58 4.31 18.99
N GLY A 275 -21.31 3.71 18.04
CA GLY A 275 -21.88 4.41 16.90
C GLY A 275 -20.88 4.89 15.84
N ARG A 276 -19.59 4.54 15.97
CA ARG A 276 -18.53 4.93 15.01
C ARG A 276 -17.99 3.79 14.17
N TYR A 277 -18.11 2.55 14.66
CA TYR A 277 -17.66 1.35 13.97
C TYR A 277 -18.78 0.31 13.95
N THR A 278 -18.88 -0.42 12.84
CA THR A 278 -19.81 -1.54 12.70
C THR A 278 -19.28 -2.74 13.49
N ILE A 279 -19.98 -3.11 14.57
CA ILE A 279 -19.70 -4.34 15.32
C ILE A 279 -20.27 -5.52 14.52
N ILE A 280 -19.43 -6.50 14.20
CA ILE A 280 -19.80 -7.68 13.39
C ILE A 280 -19.76 -8.98 14.20
N GLY A 281 -19.28 -8.95 15.44
CA GLY A 281 -19.22 -10.13 16.27
C GLY A 281 -18.57 -9.92 17.63
N ARG A 282 -18.33 -11.01 18.34
CA ARG A 282 -17.58 -11.05 19.59
C ARG A 282 -16.79 -12.35 19.74
N VAL A 283 -15.66 -12.27 20.44
CA VAL A 283 -14.88 -13.44 20.87
C VAL A 283 -15.68 -14.22 21.90
N VAL A 284 -15.84 -15.52 21.65
CA VAL A 284 -16.49 -16.48 22.56
C VAL A 284 -15.50 -17.49 23.14
N GLU A 285 -14.40 -17.77 22.44
CA GLU A 285 -13.27 -18.58 22.94
C GLU A 285 -11.95 -18.01 22.41
N GLY A 286 -10.85 -18.16 23.16
CA GLY A 286 -9.52 -17.69 22.75
C GLY A 286 -9.22 -16.22 23.07
N MET A 287 -9.90 -15.62 24.05
CA MET A 287 -9.53 -14.26 24.51
C MET A 287 -8.12 -14.21 25.12
N ASP A 288 -7.68 -15.30 25.75
CA ASP A 288 -6.30 -15.48 26.22
C ASP A 288 -5.29 -15.52 25.06
N VAL A 289 -5.69 -16.03 23.89
CA VAL A 289 -4.88 -15.96 22.66
C VAL A 289 -4.77 -14.51 22.19
N VAL A 290 -5.88 -13.76 22.14
CA VAL A 290 -5.87 -12.32 21.84
C VAL A 290 -4.94 -11.58 22.81
N GLU A 291 -5.03 -11.85 24.11
CA GLU A 291 -4.16 -11.32 25.18
C GLU A 291 -2.68 -11.67 25.03
N SER A 292 -2.37 -12.76 24.33
CA SER A 292 -0.98 -13.22 24.11
C SER A 292 -0.33 -12.64 22.85
N LEU A 293 -1.09 -11.92 22.00
CA LEU A 293 -0.56 -11.34 20.77
C LEU A 293 0.57 -10.34 21.07
N THR A 294 1.60 -10.40 20.23
CA THR A 294 2.83 -9.63 20.32
C THR A 294 2.50 -8.15 20.11
N PRO A 295 2.77 -7.26 21.10
CA PRO A 295 2.57 -5.83 20.93
C PRO A 295 3.43 -5.29 19.80
N THR A 296 2.79 -4.64 18.83
CA THR A 296 3.45 -4.18 17.61
C THR A 296 2.63 -3.09 16.93
N GLN A 297 3.26 -2.33 16.05
CA GLN A 297 2.63 -1.31 15.22
C GLN A 297 3.26 -1.36 13.83
N PRO A 298 2.66 -0.74 12.81
CA PRO A 298 3.33 -0.60 11.53
C PRO A 298 4.64 0.18 11.63
N GLY A 299 5.75 -0.42 11.20
CA GLY A 299 7.04 0.25 11.13
C GLY A 299 8.22 -0.72 11.05
N PRO A 300 9.39 -0.21 10.62
CA PRO A 300 10.57 -1.04 10.36
C PRO A 300 11.26 -1.61 11.60
N ASP A 301 11.05 -1.01 12.77
CA ASP A 301 11.76 -1.37 14.02
C ASP A 301 10.81 -2.01 15.06
N GLN A 302 9.70 -2.58 14.60
CA GLN A 302 8.67 -3.14 15.46
C GLN A 302 8.85 -4.66 15.57
N PRO A 303 8.45 -5.29 16.70
CA PRO A 303 8.43 -6.74 16.81
C PRO A 303 7.64 -7.36 15.65
N PRO A 304 8.08 -8.53 15.12
CA PRO A 304 7.31 -9.23 14.10
C PRO A 304 5.87 -9.45 14.58
N PRO A 305 4.86 -9.09 13.78
CA PRO A 305 3.46 -9.32 14.13
C PRO A 305 3.15 -10.81 14.05
N ASP A 306 2.18 -11.26 14.85
CA ASP A 306 1.71 -12.64 14.82
C ASP A 306 0.79 -12.89 13.62
N GLY A 307 0.90 -14.07 13.01
CA GLY A 307 0.22 -14.45 11.78
C GLY A 307 -1.20 -14.96 11.98
N ILE A 308 -2.05 -14.69 11.00
CA ILE A 308 -3.32 -15.37 10.72
C ILE A 308 -3.02 -16.39 9.63
N GLU A 309 -3.18 -17.67 9.94
CA GLU A 309 -3.03 -18.74 8.96
C GLU A 309 -4.23 -18.74 8.00
N THR A 310 -5.45 -18.67 8.56
CA THR A 310 -6.70 -18.62 7.81
C THR A 310 -7.88 -18.25 8.74
N ILE A 311 -9.02 -17.88 8.15
CA ILE A 311 -10.28 -17.70 8.88
C ILE A 311 -11.32 -18.70 8.37
N LEU A 312 -11.77 -19.60 9.25
CA LEU A 312 -12.77 -20.61 8.92
C LEU A 312 -14.14 -20.22 9.44
N VAL A 313 -15.14 -20.16 8.57
CA VAL A 313 -16.52 -19.84 8.95
C VAL A 313 -17.37 -21.10 8.98
N GLN A 314 -18.12 -21.29 10.06
CA GLN A 314 -19.05 -22.39 10.28
C GLN A 314 -20.45 -21.84 10.57
N GLU A 315 -21.43 -22.46 9.92
CA GLU A 315 -22.85 -22.27 10.20
C GLU A 315 -23.26 -23.12 11.41
N ARG A 316 -24.13 -22.59 12.28
CA ARG A 316 -24.73 -23.26 13.44
C ARG A 316 -26.24 -23.39 13.32
#